data_AF-A0A0N0AC88-F1
#
_entry.id   AF-A0A0N0AC88-F1
#
_cell.length_a   1.000
_cell.length_b   1.000
_cell.length_c   1.000
_cell.angle_alpha   90.00
_cell.angle_beta   90.00
_cell.angle_gamma   90.00
#
_symmetry.space_group_name_H-M   'P 1'
#
loop_
_entity.id
_entity.type
_entity.pdbx_description
1 polymer ?
#
loop_
_entity_poly.entity_id
_entity_poly.type
_entity_poly.pdbx_seq_one_letter_code
_entity_poly.pdbx_strand_id
1 'polypeptide(L)'
;MDGRVLPVLLGITGHPPKTYRIPVPDPEGGPDTVLVYRRVPRGPGRVGLSNRWKYVHAPEGVPPRRLNWPWSKPAATPPGRPDDADG
;
A
#
# COMPACT_ATOMS: atom_id res chain seq x y z
N MET A 1 -3.28 -0.83 20.23
CA MET A 1 -4.49 -0.41 19.47
C MET A 1 -5.56 -0.14 20.49
N ASP A 2 -5.93 1.12 20.67
CA ASP A 2 -6.65 1.63 21.84
C ASP A 2 -8.18 1.43 21.77
N GLY A 3 -8.64 0.35 21.12
CA GLY A 3 -10.06 0.03 20.96
C GLY A 3 -10.85 0.94 20.01
N ARG A 4 -10.21 1.95 19.39
CA ARG A 4 -10.85 2.87 18.43
C ARG A 4 -11.27 2.16 17.15
N VAL A 5 -12.41 2.58 16.60
CA VAL A 5 -12.97 2.08 15.34
C VAL A 5 -12.74 3.11 14.24
N LEU A 6 -12.19 2.68 13.11
CA LEU A 6 -12.02 3.52 11.93
C LEU A 6 -13.09 3.17 10.88
N PRO A 7 -14.02 4.07 10.55
CA PRO A 7 -14.97 3.82 9.47
C PRO A 7 -14.20 3.70 8.16
N VAL A 8 -14.49 2.65 7.41
CA VAL A 8 -13.88 2.36 6.12
C VAL A 8 -14.92 2.49 5.04
N LEU A 9 -14.62 3.31 4.03
CA LEU A 9 -15.43 3.37 2.83
C LEU A 9 -15.22 2.09 2.00
N LEU A 10 -16.30 1.35 1.75
CA LEU A 10 -16.30 0.22 0.84
C LEU A 10 -16.70 0.70 -0.55
N GLY A 11 -16.06 0.16 -1.58
CA GLY A 11 -16.47 0.40 -2.97
C GLY A 11 -17.72 -0.41 -3.33
N ILE A 12 -18.20 -0.24 -4.56
CA ILE A 12 -19.41 -0.92 -5.10
C ILE A 12 -19.41 -2.44 -4.91
N THR A 13 -18.23 -3.05 -4.83
CA THR A 13 -18.08 -4.49 -4.68
C THR A 13 -18.18 -4.95 -3.21
N GLY A 14 -18.39 -4.04 -2.26
CA GLY A 14 -18.39 -4.33 -0.82
C GLY A 14 -17.03 -4.82 -0.30
N HIS A 15 -15.99 -4.84 -1.14
CA HIS A 15 -14.72 -5.39 -0.75
C HIS A 15 -13.95 -4.39 0.12
N PRO A 16 -13.42 -4.84 1.27
CA PRO A 16 -12.45 -4.11 2.06
C PRO A 16 -11.32 -3.52 1.18
N PRO A 17 -11.02 -2.21 1.22
CA PRO A 17 -9.88 -1.64 0.49
C PRO A 17 -8.58 -2.42 0.60
N LYS A 18 -7.81 -2.43 -0.49
CA LYS A 18 -6.54 -3.17 -0.55
C LYS A 18 -5.50 -2.67 0.46
N THR A 19 -5.65 -1.45 0.94
CA THR A 19 -4.77 -0.82 1.91
C THR A 19 -5.58 -0.03 2.91
N TYR A 20 -5.18 -0.09 4.18
CA TYR A 20 -5.66 0.82 5.21
C TYR A 20 -4.52 1.50 5.95
N ARG A 21 -4.83 2.67 6.48
CA ARG A 21 -3.95 3.49 7.32
C ARG A 21 -4.62 3.64 8.67
N ILE A 22 -3.93 3.25 9.73
CA ILE A 22 -4.43 3.31 11.10
C ILE A 22 -3.59 4.35 11.84
N PRO A 23 -4.15 5.52 12.18
CA PRO A 23 -3.46 6.46 13.06
C PRO A 23 -3.44 5.86 14.48
N VAL A 24 -2.24 5.77 15.05
CA VAL A 24 -2.00 5.35 16.42
C VAL A 24 -1.50 6.57 17.18
N PRO A 25 -2.21 7.03 18.22
CA PRO A 25 -1.78 8.16 19.01
C PRO A 25 -0.48 7.83 19.73
N ASP A 26 0.40 8.82 19.83
CA ASP A 26 1.61 8.70 20.63
C ASP A 26 1.25 8.75 22.13
N PRO A 27 1.77 7.83 22.96
CA PRO A 27 1.43 7.78 24.38
C PRO A 27 1.98 8.99 25.17
N GLU A 28 3.01 9.68 24.68
CA GLU A 28 3.59 10.88 25.29
C GLU A 28 2.98 12.18 24.71
N GLY A 29 1.94 12.08 23.87
CA GLY A 29 1.25 13.22 23.28
C GLY A 29 1.93 13.79 22.03
N GLY A 30 2.88 13.06 21.44
CA GLY A 30 3.47 13.36 20.14
C GLY A 30 2.52 13.17 18.94
N PRO A 31 2.99 13.41 17.71
CA PRO A 31 2.18 13.24 16.51
C PRO A 31 1.77 11.77 16.29
N ASP A 32 0.54 11.56 15.80
CA ASP A 32 0.02 10.22 15.47
C ASP A 32 0.95 9.46 14.49
N THR A 33 1.29 8.23 14.84
CA THR A 33 2.00 7.32 13.95
C THR A 33 1.02 6.58 13.08
N VAL A 34 1.18 6.66 11.75
CA VAL A 34 0.30 5.96 10.81
C VAL A 34 0.86 4.57 10.50
N LEU A 35 0.17 3.53 10.96
CA LEU A 35 0.46 2.15 10.55
C LEU A 35 -0.24 1.82 9.24
N VAL A 36 0.49 1.25 8.30
CA VAL A 36 -0.04 0.85 6.99
C VAL A 36 -0.20 -0.66 6.94
N TYR A 37 -1.37 -1.10 6.46
CA TYR A 37 -1.69 -2.52 6.29
C TYR A 37 -2.16 -2.79 4.87
N ARG A 38 -1.69 -3.89 4.27
CA ARG A 38 -2.08 -4.32 2.92
C ARG A 38 -2.78 -5.66 2.92
N ARG A 39 -3.79 -5.80 2.05
CA ARG A 39 -4.52 -7.05 1.82
C ARG A 39 -3.67 -8.00 1.00
N VAL A 40 -3.38 -9.19 1.53
CA VAL A 40 -2.63 -10.26 0.87
C VAL A 40 -3.44 -11.55 0.83
N PRO A 41 -3.25 -12.41 -0.18
CA PRO A 41 -3.83 -13.75 -0.18
C PRO A 41 -3.41 -14.51 1.07
N ARG A 42 -4.33 -15.29 1.66
CA ARG A 42 -4.04 -16.06 2.87
C ARG A 42 -3.37 -17.42 2.58
N GLY A 43 -3.28 -17.81 1.30
CA GLY A 43 -2.61 -19.01 0.82
C GLY A 43 -2.96 -19.29 -0.65
N PRO A 44 -2.33 -20.30 -1.30
CA PRO A 44 -2.76 -20.77 -2.61
C PRO A 44 -4.18 -21.33 -2.48
N GLY A 45 -5.14 -20.72 -3.17
CA GLY A 45 -6.47 -21.27 -3.32
C GLY A 45 -6.44 -22.50 -4.23
N ARG A 46 -7.50 -23.32 -4.22
CA ARG A 46 -7.74 -24.22 -5.36
C ARG A 46 -7.89 -23.38 -6.62
N VAL A 47 -7.52 -23.93 -7.79
CA VAL A 47 -7.69 -23.28 -9.09
C VAL A 47 -9.12 -22.71 -9.16
N GLY A 48 -9.24 -21.39 -9.23
CA GLY A 48 -10.52 -20.68 -9.33
C GLY A 48 -11.10 -20.05 -8.05
N LEU A 49 -10.58 -20.33 -6.83
CA LEU A 49 -11.12 -19.70 -5.59
C LEU A 49 -10.02 -19.26 -4.61
N SER A 50 -9.62 -17.98 -4.69
CA SER A 50 -8.83 -17.29 -3.67
C SER A 50 -9.75 -16.52 -2.69
N ASN A 51 -10.57 -17.25 -1.93
CA ASN A 51 -11.61 -16.63 -1.10
C ASN A 51 -11.11 -16.06 0.24
N ARG A 52 -9.84 -16.25 0.59
CA ARG A 52 -9.31 -15.83 1.89
C ARG A 52 -8.17 -14.85 1.72
N TRP A 53 -8.34 -13.71 2.38
CA TRP A 53 -7.35 -12.64 2.44
C TRP A 53 -7.00 -12.37 3.90
N LYS A 54 -5.82 -11.81 4.15
CA LYS A 54 -5.44 -11.23 5.44
C LYS A 54 -4.82 -9.86 5.21
N TYR A 55 -4.80 -9.02 6.25
CA TYR A 55 -3.97 -7.83 6.23
C TYR A 55 -2.60 -8.13 6.83
N VAL A 56 -1.56 -7.58 6.23
CA VAL A 56 -0.19 -7.64 6.72
C VAL A 56 0.33 -6.22 6.89
N HIS A 57 1.03 -5.98 7.99
CA HIS A 57 1.69 -4.71 8.27
C HIS A 57 2.76 -4.44 7.21
N ALA A 58 2.74 -3.23 6.64
CA ALA A 58 3.61 -2.80 5.56
C ALA A 58 4.27 -1.46 5.95
N PRO A 59 5.32 -1.47 6.79
CA PRO A 59 5.93 -0.25 7.31
C PRO A 59 6.54 0.60 6.21
N GLU A 60 7.03 0.00 5.12
CA GLU A 60 7.53 0.74 3.95
C GLU A 60 6.41 1.35 3.07
N GLY A 61 5.14 1.13 3.43
CA GLY A 61 3.99 1.60 2.67
C GLY A 61 3.57 0.66 1.53
N VAL A 62 2.77 1.19 0.60
CA VAL A 62 2.24 0.43 -0.54
C VAL A 62 3.14 0.66 -1.74
N PRO A 63 3.70 -0.41 -2.37
CA PRO A 63 4.49 -0.24 -3.57
C PRO A 63 3.63 0.38 -4.69
N PRO A 64 4.20 1.29 -5.49
CA PRO A 64 3.46 1.92 -6.58
C PRO A 64 2.91 0.86 -7.52
N ARG A 65 1.59 0.89 -7.76
CA ARG A 65 0.96 -0.07 -8.66
C ARG A 65 1.35 0.27 -10.10
N ARG A 66 2.24 -0.52 -10.70
CA ARG A 66 2.45 -0.49 -12.15
C ARG A 66 1.17 -0.95 -12.83
N LEU A 67 0.61 -0.07 -13.66
CA LEU A 67 -0.47 -0.46 -14.56
C LEU A 67 0.17 -1.13 -15.78
N ASN A 68 -0.11 -2.43 -15.94
CA ASN A 68 0.37 -3.20 -17.08
C ASN A 68 -0.63 -3.09 -18.23
N TRP A 69 -0.81 -1.88 -18.76
CA TRP A 69 -1.55 -1.71 -20.01
C TRP A 69 -0.59 -1.82 -21.19
N PRO A 70 -1.03 -2.37 -22.33
CA PRO A 70 -0.18 -2.46 -23.53
C PRO A 70 0.19 -1.07 -24.10
N TRP A 71 -0.47 0.01 -23.66
CA TRP A 71 -0.17 1.39 -24.03
C TRP A 71 0.41 2.23 -22.87
N SER A 72 0.82 1.61 -21.75
CA SER A 72 1.48 2.35 -20.67
C SER A 72 2.94 2.66 -21.02
N LYS A 73 3.32 3.94 -20.98
CA LYS A 73 4.72 4.36 -21.16
C LYS A 73 5.58 3.87 -19.98
N PRO A 74 6.79 3.35 -20.23
CA PRO A 74 7.72 3.00 -19.16
C PRO A 74 8.07 4.24 -18.32
N ALA A 75 8.27 4.04 -17.02
CA ALA A 75 8.62 5.13 -16.10
C ALA A 75 9.99 5.71 -16.50
N ALA A 76 10.04 7.01 -16.77
CA ALA A 76 11.27 7.69 -17.13
C ALA A 76 12.25 7.64 -15.95
N THR A 77 13.43 7.05 -16.18
CA THR A 77 14.60 7.26 -15.32
C THR A 77 14.89 8.77 -15.29
N PRO A 78 15.10 9.40 -14.13
CA PRO A 78 15.52 10.79 -14.08
C PRO A 78 16.82 10.95 -14.91
N PRO A 79 16.91 11.90 -15.83
CA PRO A 79 18.16 12.16 -16.52
C PRO A 79 19.21 12.52 -15.47
N GLY A 80 20.25 11.69 -15.36
CA GLY A 80 21.42 11.98 -14.55
C GLY A 80 21.98 13.33 -15.00
N ARG A 81 22.18 14.23 -14.03
CA ARG A 81 22.87 15.51 -14.23
C ARG A 81 24.27 15.20 -14.80
N PRO A 82 24.62 15.71 -16.00
CA PRO A 82 26.01 15.70 -16.42
C PRO A 82 26.68 16.88 -15.72
N ASP A 83 27.34 16.62 -14.60
CA ASP A 83 28.49 17.41 -14.20
C ASP A 83 29.74 16.54 -14.45
N ASP A 84 30.80 17.23 -14.90
CA ASP A 84 32.19 16.79 -15.05
C ASP A 84 32.60 16.15 -16.40
N ALA A 85 33.08 17.00 -17.31
CA ALA A 85 34.30 16.72 -18.07
C ALA A 85 34.98 18.07 -18.42
N ASP A 86 36.03 18.39 -17.65
CA ASP A 86 37.11 19.29 -18.04
C ASP A 86 37.71 18.91 -19.40
N GLY A 87 38.11 19.93 -20.15
CA GLY A 87 38.88 19.84 -21.40
C GLY A 87 39.20 21.22 -21.94
#